data_AF-A0ABD7Z2X4-F1
#
_entry.id   AF-A0ABD7Z2X4-F1
#
_cell.length_a   1.000
_cell.length_b   1.000
_cell.length_c   1.000
_cell.angle_alpha   90.00
_cell.angle_beta   90.00
_cell.angle_gamma   90.00
#
_symmetry.space_group_name_H-M   'P 1'
#
loop_
_entity.id
_entity.type
_entity.pdbx_description
1 polymer ?
#
loop_
_entity_poly.entity_id
_entity_poly.type
_entity_poly.pdbx_seq_one_letter_code
_entity_poly.pdbx_strand_id
1 'polypeptide(L)'
;MSTQHNPAASQPQKRSGQFKQRLLKLILFCGFFILFIFLLASQDSRTAANHKPWHRDLTIAAFEPDGSFLALPYSYVQQYTLANTTFLAKKPDGSKQKNDNDTFSYKVIEQNAQQQLIRTSLRTSRSITIATYQATAGTVTPIKSTVYTIDQISMAAVLALVSVLLLQLIYRFIRRRSFRNKTN
;
A
#
# COMPACT_ATOMS: atom_id res chain seq x y z
N MET A 1 38.69 43.94 44.87
CA MET A 1 38.10 42.72 44.32
C MET A 1 36.63 42.98 44.06
N SER A 2 36.24 43.23 42.81
CA SER A 2 34.83 43.30 42.39
C SER A 2 34.62 42.25 41.31
N THR A 3 33.78 41.28 41.64
CA THR A 3 33.42 40.13 40.81
C THR A 3 32.65 40.55 39.57
N GLN A 4 33.18 40.20 38.40
CA GLN A 4 32.52 40.26 37.10
C GLN A 4 31.18 39.51 37.14
N HIS A 5 30.09 40.21 36.82
CA HIS A 5 28.81 39.55 36.57
C HIS A 5 28.83 38.98 35.15
N ASN A 6 28.87 37.64 35.07
CA ASN A 6 29.00 36.88 33.83
C ASN A 6 27.59 36.65 33.23
N PRO A 7 27.25 37.15 32.03
CA PRO A 7 25.89 37.11 31.48
C PRO A 7 25.60 35.79 30.76
N ALA A 8 25.95 34.65 31.35
CA ALA A 8 25.84 33.33 30.71
C ALA A 8 24.70 32.46 31.25
N ALA A 9 23.70 33.04 31.92
CA ALA A 9 22.63 32.29 32.58
C ALA A 9 21.22 32.65 32.09
N SER A 10 20.96 32.56 30.79
CA SER A 10 19.58 32.58 30.28
C SER A 10 19.48 32.09 28.83
N GLN A 11 19.56 30.77 28.61
CA GLN A 11 18.98 30.17 27.40
C GLN A 11 18.25 28.84 27.66
N PRO A 12 16.96 28.89 28.07
CA PRO A 12 16.06 27.75 27.97
C PRO A 12 15.10 27.83 26.76
N GLN A 13 15.40 28.60 25.71
CA GLN A 13 14.41 28.91 24.65
C GLN A 13 14.66 28.23 23.28
N LYS A 14 15.81 27.58 23.06
CA LYS A 14 16.19 27.01 21.74
C LYS A 14 15.66 25.58 21.47
N ARG A 15 15.27 24.83 22.51
CA ARG A 15 14.89 23.40 22.38
C ARG A 15 13.48 23.17 21.82
N SER A 16 12.48 23.99 22.17
CA SER A 16 11.09 23.75 21.75
C SER A 16 10.86 23.96 20.24
N GLY A 17 11.54 24.95 19.64
CA GLY A 17 11.47 25.23 18.20
C GLY A 17 12.09 24.13 17.34
N GLN A 18 13.20 23.53 17.79
CA GLN A 18 13.83 22.40 17.09
C GLN A 18 12.97 21.13 17.13
N PHE A 19 12.32 20.85 18.26
CA PHE A 19 11.41 19.72 18.38
C PHE A 19 10.20 19.88 17.44
N LYS A 20 9.55 21.06 17.43
CA LYS A 20 8.43 21.36 16.53
C LYS A 20 8.81 21.18 15.05
N GLN A 21 10.01 21.61 14.66
CA GLN A 21 10.50 21.44 13.29
C GLN A 21 10.81 19.97 12.95
N ARG A 22 11.37 19.19 13.87
CA ARG A 22 11.60 17.75 13.67
C ARG A 22 10.28 16.98 13.56
N LEU A 23 9.32 17.31 14.41
CA LEU A 23 7.98 16.73 14.38
C LEU A 23 7.27 17.04 13.06
N LEU A 24 7.31 18.29 12.59
CA LEU A 24 6.74 18.66 11.30
C LEU A 24 7.38 17.89 10.14
N LYS A 25 8.71 17.74 10.13
CA LYS A 25 9.41 16.95 9.09
C LYS A 25 9.00 15.48 9.12
N LEU A 26 8.82 14.91 10.30
CA LEU A 26 8.36 13.53 10.45
C LEU A 26 6.93 13.38 9.91
N ILE A 27 6.02 14.30 10.27
CA ILE A 27 4.64 14.30 9.76
C ILE A 27 4.63 14.40 8.23
N LEU A 28 5.41 15.33 7.66
CA LEU A 28 5.54 15.48 6.21
C LEU A 28 6.11 14.22 5.56
N PHE A 29 7.15 13.63 6.16
CA PHE A 29 7.73 12.38 5.67
C PHE A 29 6.70 11.26 5.66
N CYS A 30 5.99 11.03 6.77
CA CYS A 30 4.95 10.01 6.85
C CYS A 30 3.82 10.26 5.84
N GLY A 31 3.39 11.52 5.69
CA GLY A 31 2.37 11.91 4.70
C GLY A 31 2.81 11.62 3.26
N PHE A 32 4.00 12.05 2.88
CA PHE A 32 4.56 11.75 1.55
C PHE A 32 4.79 10.26 1.35
N PHE A 33 5.25 9.55 2.38
CA PHE A 33 5.51 8.12 2.32
C PHE A 33 4.23 7.34 2.00
N ILE A 34 3.15 7.60 2.75
CA ILE A 34 1.84 7.00 2.48
C ILE A 34 1.36 7.36 1.07
N LEU A 35 1.45 8.64 0.69
CA LEU A 35 1.08 9.10 -0.64
C LEU A 35 1.84 8.35 -1.75
N PHE A 36 3.16 8.22 -1.64
CA PHE A 36 3.97 7.53 -2.64
C PHE A 36 3.70 6.03 -2.70
N ILE A 37 3.40 5.37 -1.57
CA ILE A 37 2.91 3.98 -1.59
C ILE A 37 1.63 3.88 -2.42
N PHE A 38 0.65 4.78 -2.21
CA PHE A 38 -0.59 4.79 -2.97
C PHE A 38 -0.36 5.08 -4.46
N LEU A 39 0.50 6.04 -4.79
CA LEU A 39 0.83 6.38 -6.19
C LEU A 39 1.51 5.20 -6.90
N LEU A 40 2.55 4.61 -6.29
CA LEU A 40 3.25 3.46 -6.87
C LEU A 40 2.32 2.25 -7.03
N ALA A 41 1.49 1.97 -6.02
CA ALA A 41 0.49 0.91 -6.10
C ALA A 41 -0.57 1.19 -7.18
N SER A 42 -0.98 2.45 -7.36
CA SER A 42 -1.94 2.81 -8.41
C SER A 42 -1.37 2.64 -9.82
N GLN A 43 -0.07 2.92 -10.01
CA GLN A 43 0.62 2.75 -11.29
C GLN A 43 0.74 1.27 -11.67
N ASP A 44 1.01 0.43 -10.67
CA ASP A 44 1.11 -1.02 -10.83
C ASP A 44 -0.27 -1.71 -10.89
N SER A 45 -1.32 -1.04 -10.38
CA SER A 45 -2.68 -1.56 -10.39
C SER A 45 -3.13 -1.92 -11.81
N ARG A 46 -3.65 -3.13 -11.95
CA ARG A 46 -4.24 -3.67 -13.18
C ARG A 46 -5.74 -3.70 -12.99
N THR A 47 -6.46 -3.19 -13.97
CA THR A 47 -7.93 -3.12 -13.93
C THR A 47 -8.46 -3.60 -15.26
N ALA A 48 -9.69 -4.12 -15.28
CA ALA A 48 -10.32 -4.51 -16.53
C ALA A 48 -10.34 -3.36 -17.56
N ALA A 49 -10.48 -2.11 -17.09
CA ALA A 49 -10.47 -0.91 -17.92
C ALA A 49 -9.10 -0.55 -18.53
N ASN A 50 -7.98 -0.87 -17.86
CA ASN A 50 -6.66 -0.47 -18.34
C ASN A 50 -5.99 -1.50 -19.27
N HIS A 51 -6.65 -2.64 -19.50
CA HIS A 51 -6.22 -3.71 -20.43
C HIS A 51 -4.78 -4.22 -20.21
N LYS A 52 -4.18 -3.95 -19.04
CA LYS A 52 -2.87 -4.52 -18.70
C LYS A 52 -3.05 -6.01 -18.42
N PRO A 53 -2.11 -6.89 -18.85
CA PRO A 53 -2.18 -8.31 -18.53
C PRO A 53 -2.19 -8.50 -17.02
N TRP A 54 -3.00 -9.38 -16.45
CA TRP A 54 -3.09 -9.57 -14.99
C TRP A 54 -1.76 -9.93 -14.32
N HIS A 55 -1.62 -9.63 -13.03
CA HIS A 55 -0.42 -10.05 -12.29
C HIS A 55 -0.30 -11.57 -12.32
N ARG A 56 0.92 -12.07 -12.50
CA ARG A 56 1.18 -13.53 -12.54
C ARG A 56 0.72 -14.22 -11.25
N ASP A 57 0.80 -13.52 -10.13
CA ASP A 57 0.43 -14.02 -8.81
C ASP A 57 -1.04 -13.79 -8.47
N LEU A 58 -1.87 -13.38 -9.44
CA LEU A 58 -3.31 -13.25 -9.24
C LEU A 58 -3.88 -14.62 -8.90
N THR A 59 -4.30 -14.76 -7.65
CA THR A 59 -4.77 -16.03 -7.08
C THR A 59 -6.25 -15.93 -6.74
N ILE A 60 -6.99 -16.96 -7.13
CA ILE A 60 -8.44 -17.11 -7.02
C ILE A 60 -8.75 -18.21 -5.99
N ALA A 61 -9.83 -18.03 -5.24
CA ALA A 61 -10.38 -19.10 -4.40
C ALA A 61 -11.34 -19.96 -5.23
N ALA A 62 -11.08 -21.27 -5.30
CA ALA A 62 -12.00 -22.28 -5.83
C ALA A 62 -12.46 -23.18 -4.67
N PHE A 63 -13.75 -23.45 -4.58
CA PHE A 63 -14.37 -24.12 -3.45
C PHE A 63 -14.75 -25.55 -3.84
N GLU A 64 -14.38 -26.49 -2.98
CA GLU A 64 -14.75 -27.89 -3.10
C GLU A 64 -16.15 -28.13 -2.52
N PRO A 65 -16.79 -29.28 -2.81
CA PRO A 65 -18.15 -29.58 -2.35
C PRO A 65 -18.26 -29.64 -0.83
N ASP A 66 -17.18 -30.07 -0.15
CA ASP A 66 -17.04 -30.13 1.30
C ASP A 66 -16.96 -28.73 1.96
N GLY A 67 -16.81 -27.67 1.16
CA GLY A 67 -16.68 -26.29 1.63
C GLY A 67 -15.25 -25.88 1.97
N SER A 68 -14.26 -26.76 1.76
CA SER A 68 -12.86 -26.38 1.72
C SER A 68 -12.58 -25.54 0.46
N PHE A 69 -11.42 -24.88 0.40
CA PHE A 69 -11.06 -24.07 -0.74
C PHE A 69 -9.60 -24.22 -1.14
N LEU A 70 -9.37 -24.15 -2.45
CA LEU A 70 -8.07 -24.13 -3.11
C LEU A 70 -7.71 -22.70 -3.51
N ALA A 71 -6.43 -22.35 -3.38
CA ALA A 71 -5.89 -21.08 -3.81
C ALA A 71 -5.16 -21.30 -5.13
N LEU A 72 -5.81 -20.97 -6.25
CA LEU A 72 -5.34 -21.31 -7.60
C LEU A 72 -4.91 -20.06 -8.37
N PRO A 73 -3.78 -20.10 -9.11
CA PRO A 73 -3.44 -19.03 -10.04
C PRO A 73 -4.55 -18.83 -11.07
N TYR A 74 -4.86 -17.59 -11.44
CA TYR A 74 -5.90 -17.31 -12.44
C TYR A 74 -5.56 -17.88 -13.81
N SER A 75 -4.27 -17.92 -14.18
CA SER A 75 -3.81 -18.59 -15.40
C SER A 75 -4.19 -20.08 -15.43
N TYR A 76 -4.19 -20.76 -14.28
CA TYR A 76 -4.64 -22.15 -14.18
C TYR A 76 -6.15 -22.25 -14.42
N VAL A 77 -6.93 -21.36 -13.82
CA VAL A 77 -8.40 -21.30 -13.99
C VAL A 77 -8.80 -21.03 -15.44
N GLN A 78 -7.98 -20.30 -16.19
CA GLN A 78 -8.22 -20.03 -17.62
C GLN A 78 -7.91 -21.24 -18.53
N GLN A 79 -7.00 -22.12 -18.10
CA GLN A 79 -6.50 -23.22 -18.94
C GLN A 79 -7.19 -24.55 -18.63
N TYR A 80 -7.66 -24.74 -17.39
CA TYR A 80 -8.17 -26.02 -16.91
C TYR A 80 -9.58 -25.89 -16.37
N THR A 81 -10.47 -26.76 -16.85
CA THR A 81 -11.81 -26.92 -16.28
C THR A 81 -11.70 -27.64 -14.94
N LEU A 82 -12.11 -26.97 -13.86
CA LEU A 82 -12.08 -27.54 -12.51
C LEU A 82 -13.39 -28.31 -12.26
N ALA A 83 -13.38 -29.62 -12.49
CA ALA A 83 -14.51 -30.48 -12.18
C ALA A 83 -14.82 -30.49 -10.67
N ASN A 84 -16.10 -30.50 -10.31
CA ASN A 84 -16.59 -30.56 -8.92
C ASN A 84 -16.12 -29.40 -8.02
N THR A 85 -15.80 -28.24 -8.59
CA THR A 85 -15.52 -27.03 -7.82
C THR A 85 -16.46 -25.89 -8.23
N THR A 86 -16.65 -24.94 -7.33
CA THR A 86 -17.39 -23.71 -7.58
C THR A 86 -16.55 -22.50 -7.19
N PHE A 87 -16.75 -21.36 -7.82
CA PHE A 87 -16.10 -20.12 -7.38
C PHE A 87 -16.94 -19.31 -6.39
N LEU A 88 -18.11 -19.82 -6.02
CA LEU A 88 -18.97 -19.23 -5.01
C LEU A 88 -18.60 -19.73 -3.62
N ALA A 89 -18.19 -18.80 -2.77
CA ALA A 89 -17.87 -19.07 -1.39
C ALA A 89 -19.14 -19.33 -0.58
N LYS A 90 -19.15 -20.44 0.18
CA LYS A 90 -20.22 -20.71 1.16
C LYS A 90 -20.08 -19.85 2.43
N LYS A 91 -18.84 -19.53 2.80
CA LYS A 91 -18.50 -18.70 3.97
C LYS A 91 -18.08 -17.30 3.50
N PRO A 92 -18.40 -16.24 4.27
CA PRO A 92 -18.09 -14.86 3.89
C PRO A 92 -16.59 -14.57 3.81
N ASP A 93 -15.77 -15.32 4.53
CA ASP A 93 -14.33 -15.17 4.52
C ASP A 93 -13.63 -16.49 4.87
N GLY A 94 -12.36 -16.57 4.52
CA GLY A 94 -11.50 -17.69 4.84
C GLY A 94 -10.04 -17.36 4.61
N SER A 95 -9.16 -18.02 5.36
CA SER A 95 -7.72 -17.85 5.28
C SER A 95 -7.06 -19.21 5.44
N LYS A 96 -6.00 -19.46 4.67
CA LYS A 96 -5.16 -20.63 4.82
C LYS A 96 -3.72 -20.31 4.49
N GLN A 97 -2.82 -21.05 5.13
CA GLN A 97 -1.42 -21.07 4.76
C GLN A 97 -1.29 -21.87 3.45
N LYS A 98 -0.71 -21.25 2.42
CA LYS A 98 -0.54 -21.85 1.09
C LYS A 98 0.73 -22.72 1.04
N ASN A 99 1.77 -22.27 1.72
CA ASN A 99 3.03 -22.97 1.98
C ASN A 99 3.67 -22.38 3.25
N ASP A 100 4.87 -22.80 3.63
CA ASP A 100 5.52 -22.40 4.89
C ASP A 100 5.54 -20.88 5.14
N ASN A 101 5.58 -20.05 4.08
CA ASN A 101 5.73 -18.60 4.20
C ASN A 101 4.58 -17.76 3.60
N ASP A 102 3.73 -18.37 2.78
CA ASP A 102 2.68 -17.67 2.05
C ASP A 102 1.32 -17.88 2.69
N THR A 103 0.59 -16.78 2.89
CA THR A 103 -0.79 -16.82 3.39
C THR A 103 -1.74 -16.33 2.32
N PHE A 104 -2.78 -17.10 2.06
CA PHE A 104 -3.85 -16.71 1.15
C PHE A 104 -5.15 -16.55 1.93
N SER A 105 -5.86 -15.46 1.70
CA SER A 105 -7.19 -15.23 2.22
C SER A 105 -8.14 -14.72 1.16
N TYR A 106 -9.43 -14.96 1.38
CA TYR A 106 -10.51 -14.43 0.58
C TYR A 106 -11.57 -13.79 1.48
N LYS A 107 -12.31 -12.84 0.92
CA LYS A 107 -13.47 -12.20 1.54
C LYS A 107 -14.51 -11.89 0.47
N VAL A 108 -15.74 -12.30 0.70
CA VAL A 108 -16.92 -11.90 -0.09
C VAL A 108 -17.26 -10.46 0.29
N ILE A 109 -17.27 -9.57 -0.69
CA ILE A 109 -17.61 -8.16 -0.53
C ILE A 109 -19.11 -7.96 -0.76
N GLU A 110 -19.62 -8.55 -1.85
CA GLU A 110 -21.02 -8.46 -2.25
C GLU A 110 -21.50 -9.82 -2.75
N GLN A 111 -22.78 -10.11 -2.57
CA GLN A 111 -23.39 -11.35 -3.02
C GLN A 111 -24.80 -11.11 -3.55
N ASN A 112 -25.06 -11.64 -4.74
CA ASN A 112 -26.37 -11.76 -5.36
C ASN A 112 -26.70 -13.24 -5.59
N ALA A 113 -27.91 -13.54 -6.08
CA ALA A 113 -28.42 -14.91 -6.24
C ALA A 113 -27.51 -15.84 -7.08
N GLN A 114 -26.74 -15.29 -8.02
CA GLN A 114 -25.92 -16.08 -8.96
C GLN A 114 -24.44 -15.68 -8.96
N GLN A 115 -24.08 -14.62 -8.24
CA GLN A 115 -22.79 -13.95 -8.38
C GLN A 115 -22.26 -13.46 -7.04
N GLN A 116 -20.94 -13.50 -6.88
CA GLN A 116 -20.24 -12.92 -5.73
C GLN A 116 -19.10 -12.03 -6.18
N LEU A 117 -18.93 -10.90 -5.51
CA LEU A 117 -17.73 -10.07 -5.63
C LEU A 117 -16.78 -10.52 -4.53
N ILE A 118 -15.65 -11.11 -4.91
CA ILE A 118 -14.67 -11.66 -3.96
C ILE A 118 -13.38 -10.86 -4.05
N ARG A 119 -12.83 -10.52 -2.88
CA ARG A 119 -11.49 -9.98 -2.74
C ARG A 119 -10.56 -11.02 -2.13
N THR A 120 -9.42 -11.22 -2.77
CA THR A 120 -8.36 -12.10 -2.27
C THR A 120 -7.13 -11.31 -1.88
N SER A 121 -6.35 -11.89 -0.97
CA SER A 121 -5.04 -11.40 -0.56
C SER A 121 -4.08 -12.57 -0.53
N LEU A 122 -3.05 -12.53 -1.37
CA LEU A 122 -1.91 -13.43 -1.29
C LEU A 122 -0.74 -12.64 -0.70
N ARG A 123 -0.34 -13.01 0.52
CA ARG A 123 0.85 -12.48 1.16
C ARG A 123 1.99 -13.47 1.00
N THR A 124 3.10 -12.99 0.46
CA THR A 124 4.37 -13.72 0.36
C THR A 124 5.43 -13.05 1.23
N SER A 125 6.64 -13.59 1.25
CA SER A 125 7.79 -12.95 1.90
C SER A 125 8.19 -11.59 1.30
N ARG A 126 7.84 -11.32 0.03
CA ARG A 126 8.29 -10.13 -0.71
C ARG A 126 7.19 -9.21 -1.19
N SER A 127 5.94 -9.67 -1.17
CA SER A 127 4.82 -8.94 -1.73
C SER A 127 3.50 -9.26 -1.07
N ILE A 128 2.55 -8.35 -1.23
CA ILE A 128 1.13 -8.59 -0.96
C ILE A 128 0.38 -8.30 -2.25
N THR A 129 -0.25 -9.33 -2.82
CA THR A 129 -1.10 -9.22 -4.00
C THR A 129 -2.55 -9.21 -3.55
N ILE A 130 -3.24 -8.10 -3.80
CA ILE A 130 -4.68 -7.97 -3.55
C ILE A 130 -5.39 -8.01 -4.89
N ALA A 131 -6.39 -8.88 -5.01
CA ALA A 131 -7.21 -8.95 -6.21
C ALA A 131 -8.70 -8.90 -5.86
N THR A 132 -9.48 -8.38 -6.78
CA THR A 132 -10.94 -8.38 -6.73
C THR A 132 -11.46 -8.95 -8.04
N TYR A 133 -12.40 -9.87 -7.95
CA TYR A 133 -13.02 -10.52 -9.09
C TYR A 133 -14.50 -10.79 -8.83
N GLN A 134 -15.24 -10.89 -9.91
CA GLN A 134 -16.61 -11.38 -9.90
C GLN A 134 -16.58 -12.88 -10.18
N ALA A 135 -17.27 -13.64 -9.35
CA ALA A 135 -17.38 -15.08 -9.44
C ALA A 135 -18.83 -15.49 -9.70
N THR A 136 -19.00 -16.49 -10.56
CA THR A 136 -20.23 -17.29 -10.67
C THR A 136 -19.92 -18.72 -10.21
N ALA A 137 -20.89 -19.64 -10.29
CA ALA A 137 -20.62 -21.03 -9.99
C ALA A 137 -19.52 -21.65 -10.87
N GLY A 138 -19.38 -21.20 -12.13
CA GLY A 138 -18.46 -21.81 -13.10
C GLY A 138 -17.43 -20.88 -13.72
N THR A 139 -17.48 -19.57 -13.46
CA THR A 139 -16.59 -18.59 -14.11
C THR A 139 -16.08 -17.55 -13.14
N VAL A 140 -14.91 -16.99 -13.47
CA VAL A 140 -14.25 -15.92 -12.73
C VAL A 140 -13.80 -14.83 -13.68
N THR A 141 -14.22 -13.61 -13.39
CA THR A 141 -13.86 -12.41 -14.15
C THR A 141 -13.11 -11.45 -13.23
N PRO A 142 -11.79 -11.30 -13.39
CA PRO A 142 -11.01 -10.35 -12.60
C PRO A 142 -11.40 -8.90 -12.91
N ILE A 143 -11.47 -8.07 -11.88
CA ILE A 143 -11.84 -6.66 -11.97
C ILE A 143 -10.64 -5.76 -11.71
N LYS A 144 -9.89 -6.08 -10.65
CA LYS A 144 -8.73 -5.31 -10.22
C LYS A 144 -7.71 -6.23 -9.56
N SER A 145 -6.44 -5.96 -9.78
CA SER A 145 -5.37 -6.54 -8.99
C SER A 145 -4.27 -5.52 -8.76
N THR A 146 -3.71 -5.50 -7.56
CA THR A 146 -2.70 -4.56 -7.12
C THR A 146 -1.67 -5.32 -6.30
N VAL A 147 -0.39 -5.10 -6.59
CA VAL A 147 0.71 -5.70 -5.83
C VAL A 147 1.41 -4.61 -5.04
N TYR A 148 1.69 -4.92 -3.77
CA TYR A 148 2.51 -4.13 -2.88
C TYR A 148 3.82 -4.88 -2.65
N THR A 149 4.92 -4.42 -3.25
CA THR A 149 6.24 -5.04 -3.11
C THR A 149 7.12 -4.30 -2.10
N ILE A 150 8.08 -5.00 -1.50
CA ILE A 150 9.09 -4.37 -0.64
C ILE A 150 9.87 -3.28 -1.39
N ASP A 151 10.11 -3.46 -2.69
CA ASP A 151 10.81 -2.49 -3.52
C ASP A 151 10.00 -1.20 -3.70
N GLN A 152 8.68 -1.29 -3.86
CA GLN A 152 7.79 -0.11 -3.89
C GLN A 152 7.80 0.64 -2.56
N ILE A 153 7.81 -0.09 -1.43
CA ILE A 153 7.91 0.53 -0.10
C ILE A 153 9.25 1.26 0.06
N SER A 154 10.35 0.63 -0.34
CA SER A 154 11.68 1.24 -0.30
C SER A 154 11.76 2.49 -1.19
N MET A 155 11.22 2.42 -2.41
CA MET A 155 11.15 3.55 -3.33
C MET A 155 10.30 4.70 -2.77
N ALA A 156 9.15 4.39 -2.17
CA ALA A 156 8.30 5.39 -1.53
C ALA A 156 9.04 6.13 -0.40
N ALA A 157 9.87 5.44 0.38
CA ALA A 157 10.68 6.05 1.42
C ALA A 157 11.72 7.02 0.84
N VAL A 158 12.40 6.63 -0.24
CA VAL A 158 13.36 7.50 -0.95
C VAL A 158 12.67 8.75 -1.49
N LEU A 159 11.54 8.57 -2.18
CA LEU A 159 10.77 9.70 -2.72
C LEU A 159 10.27 10.64 -1.62
N ALA A 160 9.76 10.10 -0.51
CA ALA A 160 9.32 10.90 0.62
C ALA A 160 10.46 11.73 1.23
N LEU A 161 11.64 11.13 1.37
CA LEU A 161 12.82 11.81 1.87
C LEU A 161 13.25 12.94 0.92
N VAL A 162 13.30 12.68 -0.38
CA VAL A 162 13.62 13.68 -1.41
C VAL A 162 12.61 14.83 -1.39
N SER A 163 11.30 14.55 -1.31
CA SER A 163 10.26 15.58 -1.24
C SER A 163 10.41 16.45 0.01
N VAL A 164 10.71 15.87 1.17
CA VAL A 164 10.95 16.64 2.41
C VAL A 164 12.21 17.52 2.28
N LEU A 165 13.27 17.04 1.64
CA LEU A 165 14.49 17.84 1.40
C LEU A 165 14.24 18.98 0.41
N LEU A 166 13.53 18.72 -0.69
CA LEU A 166 13.15 19.74 -1.67
C LEU A 166 12.30 20.83 -1.03
N LEU A 167 11.30 20.47 -0.23
CA LEU A 167 10.46 21.44 0.48
C LEU A 167 11.29 22.34 1.41
N GLN A 168 12.30 21.77 2.09
CA GLN A 168 13.21 22.55 2.94
C GLN A 168 14.08 23.52 2.12
N LEU A 169 14.58 23.11 0.96
CA LEU A 169 15.35 23.96 0.08
C LEU A 169 14.50 25.11 -0.47
N ILE A 170 13.28 24.82 -0.92
CA ILE A 170 12.32 25.81 -1.42
C ILE A 170 11.98 26.82 -0.32
N TYR A 171 11.67 26.36 0.90
CA TYR A 171 11.39 27.23 2.03
C TYR A 171 12.57 28.16 2.35
N ARG A 172 13.81 27.63 2.34
CA ARG A 172 15.02 28.46 2.54
C ARG A 172 15.19 29.49 1.43
N PHE A 173 14.95 29.12 0.18
CA PHE A 173 15.04 30.05 -0.96
C PHE A 173 14.01 31.18 -0.89
N ILE A 174 12.75 30.87 -0.60
CA ILE A 174 11.68 31.87 -0.45
C ILE A 174 11.99 32.83 0.71
N ARG A 175 12.41 32.29 1.86
CA ARG A 175 12.78 33.13 3.02
C ARG A 175 13.94 34.06 2.67
N ARG A 176 14.99 33.57 2.00
CA ARG A 176 16.13 34.41 1.58
C ARG A 176 15.71 35.53 0.62
N ARG A 177 14.83 35.26 -0.34
CA ARG A 177 14.30 36.30 -1.25
C ARG A 177 13.42 37.32 -0.54
N SER A 178 12.55 36.89 0.38
CA SER A 178 11.69 37.79 1.16
C SER A 178 12.47 38.74 2.07
N PHE A 179 13.58 38.28 2.69
CA PHE A 179 14.45 39.17 3.48
C PHE A 179 15.18 40.21 2.62
N ARG A 180 15.59 39.82 1.40
CA ARG A 180 16.29 40.73 0.47
C ARG A 180 15.37 41.81 -0.11
N ASN A 181 14.08 41.52 -0.28
CA ASN A 181 13.08 42.51 -0.70
C ASN A 181 12.58 43.42 0.43
N LYS A 182 12.93 43.14 1.69
CA LYS A 182 12.57 43.98 2.86
C LYS A 182 13.67 44.96 3.27
N THR A 183 14.85 44.84 2.65
CA THR A 183 16.07 45.63 2.96
C THR A 183 16.50 46.53 1.82
N ASN A 184 15.75 46.54 0.71
CA ASN A 184 15.73 47.59 -0.31
C ASN A 184 14.45 48.41 -0.14
#